data_AF-A0A1V6AR12-F1
#
_entry.id   AF-A0A1V6AR12-F1
#
_cell.length_a   1.000
_cell.length_b   1.000
_cell.length_c   1.000
_cell.angle_alpha   90.00
_cell.angle_beta   90.00
_cell.angle_gamma   90.00
#
_symmetry.space_group_name_H-M   'P 1'
#
loop_
_entity.id
_entity.type
_entity.pdbx_description
1 polymer ?
#
loop_
_entity_poly.entity_id
_entity_poly.type
_entity_poly.pdbx_seq_one_letter_code
_entity_poly.pdbx_strand_id
1 'polypeptide(L)'
;MDSFKRVAMKIKGPIYTEIVPASTFYPAEAYHQKYGLRSQKELMQEFSSFYPDDNQFVASTAAARVNGYVNGIGTLAELEMDLASLGLSEAGRQRLRNIVRSN
;
A
#
# COMPACT_ATOMS: atom_id res chain seq x y z
N MET A 1 -13.23 -11.62 18.54
CA MET A 1 -14.32 -10.88 19.21
C MET A 1 -13.84 -9.91 20.28
N ASP A 2 -12.68 -10.13 20.89
CA ASP A 2 -12.21 -9.29 22.01
C ASP A 2 -11.84 -7.85 21.61
N SER A 3 -11.26 -7.67 20.41
CA SER A 3 -10.99 -6.32 19.88
C SER A 3 -12.28 -5.52 19.64
N PHE A 4 -13.33 -6.15 19.10
CA PHE A 4 -14.63 -5.52 18.87
C PHE A 4 -15.22 -5.00 20.19
N LYS A 5 -15.30 -5.85 21.22
CA LYS A 5 -15.81 -5.47 22.54
C LYS A 5 -14.99 -4.33 23.15
N ARG A 6 -13.65 -4.42 23.08
CA ARG A 6 -12.74 -3.39 23.57
C ARG A 6 -12.95 -2.05 22.88
N VAL A 7 -13.13 -2.04 21.56
CA VAL A 7 -13.38 -0.80 20.81
C VAL A 7 -14.77 -0.24 21.14
N ALA A 8 -15.80 -1.09 21.23
CA ALA A 8 -17.17 -0.65 21.56
C ALA A 8 -17.22 0.04 22.93
N MET A 9 -16.50 -0.52 23.91
CA MET A 9 -16.31 0.09 25.23
C MET A 9 -15.57 1.42 25.14
N LYS A 10 -14.48 1.50 24.36
CA LYS A 10 -13.68 2.73 24.19
C LYS A 10 -14.48 3.87 23.57
N ILE A 11 -15.27 3.59 22.53
CA ILE A 11 -16.07 4.61 21.82
C ILE A 11 -17.41 4.91 22.51
N LYS A 12 -17.78 4.12 23.53
CA LYS A 12 -19.06 4.22 24.27
C LYS A 12 -20.28 4.23 23.35
N GLY A 13 -20.26 3.39 22.31
CA GLY A 13 -21.29 3.38 21.28
C GLY A 13 -21.32 2.06 20.50
N PRO A 14 -22.40 1.85 19.71
CA PRO A 14 -22.54 0.63 18.92
C PRO A 14 -21.48 0.60 17.80
N ILE A 15 -20.96 -0.60 17.54
CA ILE A 15 -20.18 -0.90 16.33
C ILE A 15 -21.07 -1.70 15.39
N TYR A 16 -21.18 -1.25 14.15
CA TYR A 16 -22.00 -1.89 13.12
C TYR A 16 -21.22 -2.85 12.20
N THR A 17 -19.90 -2.95 12.37
CA THR A 17 -19.06 -3.87 11.59
C THR A 17 -19.47 -5.31 11.83
N GLU A 18 -19.88 -5.99 10.77
CA GLU A 18 -20.26 -7.40 10.81
C GLU A 18 -19.03 -8.31 10.97
N ILE A 19 -19.17 -9.38 11.75
CA ILE A 19 -18.16 -10.44 11.89
C ILE A 19 -18.81 -11.73 11.37
N VAL A 20 -18.54 -12.04 10.10
CA VAL A 20 -19.10 -13.20 9.40
C VAL A 20 -17.99 -14.13 8.93
N PRO A 21 -18.27 -15.43 8.70
CA PRO A 21 -17.33 -16.32 8.05
C PRO A 21 -16.93 -15.78 6.67
N ALA A 22 -15.65 -15.94 6.31
CA ALA A 22 -15.19 -15.55 4.99
C ALA A 22 -15.89 -16.39 3.90
N SER A 23 -16.42 -15.73 2.87
CA SER A 23 -16.96 -16.35 1.66
C SER A 23 -16.02 -16.12 0.47
N THR A 24 -16.44 -16.53 -0.72
CA THR A 24 -15.73 -16.21 -1.97
C THR A 24 -15.46 -14.71 -2.06
N PHE A 25 -14.19 -14.36 -2.29
CA PHE A 25 -13.76 -12.99 -2.57
C PHE A 25 -13.53 -12.86 -4.08
N TYR A 26 -14.12 -11.83 -4.69
CA TYR A 26 -13.92 -11.52 -6.10
C TYR A 26 -12.95 -10.33 -6.20
N PRO A 27 -11.77 -10.51 -6.83
CA PRO A 27 -10.85 -9.39 -7.05
C PRO A 27 -11.52 -8.28 -7.86
N ALA A 28 -11.36 -7.04 -7.40
CA ALA A 28 -11.70 -5.86 -8.20
C ALA A 28 -10.75 -5.72 -9.40
N GLU A 29 -11.15 -4.90 -10.37
CA GLU A 29 -10.40 -4.64 -11.60
C GLU A 29 -8.97 -4.14 -11.32
N ALA A 30 -8.06 -4.41 -12.27
CA ALA A 30 -6.63 -4.15 -12.13
C ALA A 30 -6.30 -2.70 -11.73
N TYR A 31 -7.04 -1.72 -12.27
CA TYR A 31 -6.79 -0.30 -11.99
C TYR A 31 -7.10 0.09 -10.53
N HIS A 32 -7.93 -0.66 -9.82
CA HIS A 32 -8.18 -0.46 -8.39
C HIS A 32 -7.03 -0.93 -7.51
N GLN A 33 -6.19 -1.85 -8.01
CA GLN A 33 -5.09 -2.41 -7.26
C GLN A 33 -3.90 -1.45 -7.23
N LYS A 34 -3.32 -1.19 -6.05
CA LYS A 34 -2.17 -0.29 -5.86
C LYS A 34 -2.36 1.08 -6.53
N TYR A 35 -3.57 1.63 -6.43
CA TYR A 35 -4.02 2.83 -7.12
C TYR A 35 -3.08 4.03 -6.95
N GLY A 36 -2.59 4.29 -5.73
CA GLY A 36 -1.66 5.39 -5.48
C GLY A 36 -0.36 5.24 -6.27
N LEU A 37 0.26 4.06 -6.25
CA LEU A 37 1.45 3.77 -7.06
C LEU A 37 1.15 3.88 -8.56
N ARG A 38 0.03 3.34 -9.04
CA ARG A 38 -0.36 3.46 -10.46
C ARG A 38 -0.54 4.92 -10.91
N SER A 39 -0.92 5.82 -9.99
CA SER A 39 -1.02 7.25 -10.29
C SER A 39 0.34 7.95 -10.44
N GLN A 40 1.43 7.36 -9.94
CA GLN A 40 2.78 7.92 -10.02
C GLN A 40 3.52 7.36 -11.24
N LYS A 41 3.36 8.03 -12.38
CA LYS A 41 3.89 7.57 -13.69
C LYS A 41 5.36 7.13 -13.65
N GLU A 42 6.24 7.93 -13.04
CA GLU A 42 7.68 7.65 -12.95
C GLU A 42 7.97 6.37 -12.16
N LEU A 43 7.33 6.18 -11.00
CA LEU A 43 7.51 4.98 -10.19
C LEU A 43 6.88 3.76 -10.86
N MET A 44 5.70 3.92 -11.47
CA MET A 44 5.01 2.82 -12.15
C MET A 44 5.81 2.31 -13.36
N GLN A 45 6.53 3.17 -14.08
CA GLN A 45 7.41 2.75 -15.17
C GLN A 45 8.50 1.79 -14.69
N GLU A 46 9.10 2.04 -13.52
CA GLU A 46 10.07 1.11 -12.93
C GLU A 46 9.42 -0.22 -12.55
N PHE A 47 8.27 -0.19 -11.87
CA PHE A 47 7.57 -1.40 -11.45
C PHE A 47 7.07 -2.26 -12.62
N SER A 48 6.62 -1.65 -13.72
CA SER A 48 6.25 -2.39 -14.93
C SER A 48 7.44 -3.11 -15.58
N SER A 49 8.67 -2.63 -15.37
CA SER A 49 9.87 -3.32 -15.86
C SER A 49 10.23 -4.55 -15.01
N PHE A 50 9.93 -4.52 -13.71
CA PHE A 50 10.17 -5.65 -12.80
C PHE A 50 9.08 -6.72 -12.91
N TYR A 51 7.84 -6.29 -13.18
CA TYR A 51 6.65 -7.15 -13.19
C TYR A 51 5.85 -6.94 -14.49
N PRO A 52 6.21 -7.62 -15.59
CA PRO A 52 5.43 -7.58 -16.82
C PRO A 52 4.02 -8.20 -16.67
N ASP A 53 3.84 -9.09 -15.69
CA ASP A 53 2.55 -9.65 -15.29
C ASP A 53 1.94 -8.81 -14.15
N ASP A 54 0.78 -8.21 -14.41
CA ASP A 54 0.09 -7.34 -13.46
C ASP A 54 -0.29 -8.08 -12.16
N ASN A 55 -0.56 -9.38 -12.21
CA ASN A 55 -0.86 -10.14 -10.99
C ASN A 55 0.35 -10.23 -10.05
N GLN A 56 1.56 -10.33 -10.60
CA GLN A 56 2.80 -10.32 -9.81
C GLN A 56 3.08 -8.93 -9.23
N PHE A 57 2.80 -7.86 -9.99
CA PHE A 57 2.84 -6.50 -9.49
C PHE A 57 1.88 -6.31 -8.30
N VAL A 58 0.62 -6.74 -8.45
CA VAL A 58 -0.40 -6.62 -7.40
C VAL A 58 -0.03 -7.44 -6.15
N ALA A 59 0.58 -8.61 -6.33
CA ALA A 59 1.03 -9.47 -5.23
C ALA A 59 2.34 -9.00 -4.56
N SER A 60 3.06 -8.04 -5.16
CA SER A 60 4.39 -7.63 -4.69
C SER A 60 4.34 -6.84 -3.36
N THR A 61 5.17 -7.27 -2.40
CA THR A 61 5.42 -6.54 -1.16
C THR A 61 6.02 -5.16 -1.42
N ALA A 62 6.95 -5.04 -2.37
CA ALA A 62 7.56 -3.76 -2.71
C ALA A 62 6.51 -2.79 -3.29
N ALA A 63 5.64 -3.25 -4.18
CA ALA A 63 4.56 -2.44 -4.74
C ALA A 63 3.56 -2.01 -3.65
N ALA A 64 3.24 -2.89 -2.70
CA ALA A 64 2.40 -2.56 -1.55
C ALA A 64 2.99 -1.45 -0.67
N ARG A 65 4.29 -1.54 -0.34
CA ARG A 65 5.00 -0.53 0.47
C ARG A 65 5.06 0.81 -0.24
N VAL A 66 5.49 0.83 -1.49
CA VAL A 66 5.56 2.08 -2.28
C VAL A 66 4.17 2.70 -2.41
N ASN A 67 3.12 1.91 -2.65
CA ASN A 67 1.75 2.42 -2.66
C ASN A 67 1.36 3.04 -1.30
N GLY A 68 1.78 2.46 -0.18
CA GLY A 68 1.59 3.03 1.15
C GLY A 68 2.25 4.41 1.29
N TYR A 69 3.54 4.51 1.01
CA TYR A 69 4.30 5.77 1.06
C TYR A 69 3.71 6.86 0.17
N VAL A 70 3.29 6.50 -1.04
CA VAL A 70 2.61 7.42 -1.97
C VAL A 70 1.29 7.96 -1.39
N ASN A 71 0.58 7.18 -0.57
CA ASN A 71 -0.65 7.60 0.10
C ASN A 71 -0.41 8.21 1.51
N GLY A 72 0.82 8.60 1.83
CA GLY A 72 1.15 9.23 3.12
C GLY A 72 1.24 8.27 4.31
N ILE A 73 1.36 6.97 4.05
CA ILE A 73 1.56 5.97 5.10
C ILE A 73 3.05 5.69 5.26
N GLY A 74 3.54 5.86 6.49
CA GLY A 74 4.95 5.66 6.85
C GLY A 74 5.73 6.96 6.92
N THR A 75 6.84 6.91 7.64
CA THR A 75 7.76 8.03 7.88
C THR A 75 8.95 7.97 6.93
N LEU A 76 9.70 9.08 6.82
CA LEU A 76 10.95 9.10 6.07
C LEU A 76 11.97 8.09 6.63
N ALA A 77 12.02 7.89 7.95
CA ALA A 77 12.92 6.92 8.57
C ALA A 77 12.59 5.47 8.17
N GLU A 78 11.30 5.11 8.19
CA GLU A 78 10.83 3.81 7.71
C GLU A 78 11.11 3.63 6.21
N LEU A 79 10.92 4.68 5.42
CA LEU A 79 11.26 4.65 3.99
C LEU A 79 12.73 4.29 3.79
N GLU A 80 13.66 5.01 4.44
CA GLU A 80 15.11 4.76 4.27
C GLU A 80 15.50 3.32 4.63
N MET A 81 14.85 2.72 5.63
CA MET A 81 15.07 1.31 5.97
C MET A 81 14.56 0.36 4.87
N ASP A 82 13.46 0.69 4.23
CA ASP A 82 12.83 -0.14 3.19
C ASP A 82 13.54 -0.02 1.83
N LEU A 83 14.15 1.13 1.49
CA LEU A 83 14.61 1.47 0.13
C LEU A 83 15.43 0.38 -0.56
N ALA A 84 16.32 -0.30 0.18
CA ALA A 84 17.17 -1.35 -0.37
C ALA A 84 16.36 -2.54 -0.93
N SER A 85 15.15 -2.77 -0.40
CA SER A 85 14.27 -3.88 -0.79
C SER A 85 13.23 -3.53 -1.84
N LEU A 86 13.09 -2.24 -2.21
CA LEU A 86 12.02 -1.79 -3.10
C LEU A 86 12.31 -1.99 -4.59
N GLY A 87 13.55 -2.34 -4.94
CA GLY A 87 13.98 -2.53 -6.33
C GLY A 87 14.11 -1.25 -7.14
N LEU A 88 13.76 -0.08 -6.58
CA LEU A 88 13.82 1.21 -7.24
C LEU A 88 15.26 1.62 -7.58
N SER A 89 15.41 2.24 -8.74
CA SER A 89 16.58 3.01 -9.15
C SER A 89 16.81 4.20 -8.20
N GLU A 90 18.01 4.81 -8.23
CA GLU A 90 18.25 5.99 -7.38
C GLU A 90 17.30 7.15 -7.71
N ALA A 91 16.91 7.30 -8.99
CA ALA A 91 15.92 8.29 -9.40
C ALA A 91 14.55 7.99 -8.77
N GLY A 92 14.09 6.73 -8.82
CA GLY A 92 12.85 6.29 -8.18
C GLY A 92 12.86 6.46 -6.67
N ARG A 93 13.98 6.13 -6.01
CA ARG A 93 14.18 6.35 -4.57
C ARG A 93 14.08 7.84 -4.23
N GLN A 94 14.74 8.70 -5.00
CA GLN A 94 14.68 10.14 -4.78
C GLN A 94 13.27 10.71 -5.01
N ARG A 95 12.56 10.22 -6.04
CA ARG A 95 11.16 10.58 -6.29
C ARG A 95 10.28 10.20 -5.10
N LEU A 96 10.42 8.98 -4.58
CA LEU A 96 9.65 8.51 -3.43
C LEU A 96 9.96 9.31 -2.16
N ARG A 97 11.23 9.64 -1.89
CA ARG A 97 11.61 10.55 -0.79
C ARG A 97 10.93 11.91 -0.90
N ASN A 98 10.89 12.48 -2.11
CA ASN A 98 10.26 13.79 -2.33
C ASN A 98 8.76 13.74 -2.05
N ILE A 99 8.07 12.66 -2.45
CA ILE A 99 6.66 12.44 -2.14
C ILE A 99 6.45 12.38 -0.63
N VAL A 100 7.20 11.54 0.09
CA VAL A 100 7.05 11.36 1.54
C VAL A 100 7.36 12.65 2.32
N ARG A 101 8.31 13.47 1.87
CA ARG A 101 8.63 14.77 2.51
C ARG A 101 7.58 15.85 2.26
N SER A 102 6.74 15.67 1.24
CA SER A 102 5.73 16.66 0.83
C SER A 102 4.34 16.34 1.40
N ASN A 103 4.20 15.20 2.07
CA ASN A 103 3.01 14.80 2.84
C ASN A 103 3.13 15.32 4.28
#